data_AF-A0A221K651-F1
#
_entry.id   AF-A0A221K651-F1
#
_cell.length_a   1.000
_cell.length_b   1.000
_cell.length_c   1.000
_cell.angle_alpha   90.00
_cell.angle_beta   90.00
_cell.angle_gamma   90.00
#
_symmetry.space_group_name_H-M   'P 1'
#
loop_
_entity.id
_entity.type
_entity.pdbx_description
1 polymer ?
#
loop_
_entity_poly.entity_id
_entity_poly.type
_entity_poly.pdbx_seq_one_letter_code
_entity_poly.pdbx_strand_id
1 'polypeptide(L)'
;MQIANFAKSGQFEPRNIATALRTSAEEIAMTVGLSKDALQRRTRVQSDKTQRRLRELVEVLNKVEPRFGSELMAYAWYRSEPLPGFDGRTAMQLVQEGKAQQVLEYIDAVDAGVFA
;
A
#
# COMPACT_ATOMS: atom_id res chain seq x y z
N MET A 1 -2.83 10.84 -6.58
CA MET A 1 -1.86 9.83 -7.11
C MET A 1 -2.29 9.31 -8.49
N GLN A 2 -1.37 9.19 -9.46
CA GLN A 2 -1.65 8.52 -10.74
C GLN A 2 -1.17 7.06 -10.72
N ILE A 3 -2.11 6.11 -10.82
CA ILE A 3 -1.81 4.66 -10.76
C ILE A 3 -0.77 4.20 -11.80
N ALA A 4 -0.73 4.86 -12.96
CA ALA A 4 0.21 4.58 -14.03
C ALA A 4 1.68 4.78 -13.60
N ASN A 5 1.94 5.66 -12.62
CA ASN A 5 3.30 5.90 -12.12
C ASN A 5 3.87 4.66 -11.44
N PHE A 6 3.04 3.81 -10.84
CA PHE A 6 3.45 2.59 -10.14
C PHE A 6 3.59 1.37 -11.05
N ALA A 7 3.18 1.49 -12.33
CA ALA A 7 3.08 0.36 -13.23
C ALA A 7 4.06 0.46 -14.39
N LYS A 8 4.47 -0.70 -14.91
CA LYS A 8 5.21 -0.85 -16.15
C LYS A 8 4.67 -2.05 -16.92
N SER A 9 4.31 -1.85 -18.19
CA SER A 9 3.79 -2.93 -19.05
C SER A 9 2.60 -3.68 -18.45
N GLY A 10 1.68 -2.97 -17.80
CA GLY A 10 0.46 -3.55 -17.20
C GLY A 10 0.65 -4.25 -15.85
N GLN A 11 1.85 -4.20 -15.26
CA GLN A 11 2.15 -4.79 -13.95
C GLN A 11 2.63 -3.71 -12.99
N PHE A 12 2.32 -3.86 -11.70
CA PHE A 12 2.91 -3.03 -10.66
C PHE A 12 4.40 -3.33 -10.55
N GLU A 13 5.21 -2.28 -10.65
CA GLU A 13 6.66 -2.37 -10.61
C GLU A 13 7.18 -1.87 -9.27
N PRO A 14 7.76 -2.76 -8.42
CA PRO A 14 8.26 -2.40 -7.09
C PRO A 14 9.20 -1.20 -7.07
N ARG A 15 10.07 -1.07 -8.08
CA ARG A 15 11.02 0.05 -8.13
C ARG A 15 10.32 1.38 -8.32
N ASN A 16 9.30 1.44 -9.17
CA ASN A 16 8.53 2.65 -9.38
C ASN A 16 7.79 3.06 -8.10
N ILE A 17 7.18 2.09 -7.41
CA ILE A 17 6.55 2.30 -6.10
C ILE A 17 7.58 2.81 -5.09
N ALA A 18 8.74 2.16 -4.98
CA ALA A 18 9.79 2.57 -4.06
C ALA A 18 10.27 4.01 -4.34
N THR A 19 10.44 4.39 -5.61
CA THR A 19 10.84 5.75 -5.99
C THR A 19 9.80 6.78 -5.56
N ALA A 20 8.53 6.55 -5.87
CA ALA A 20 7.43 7.44 -5.50
C ALA A 20 7.33 7.64 -3.99
N LEU A 21 7.46 6.54 -3.23
CA LEU A 21 7.36 6.54 -1.77
C LEU A 21 8.70 6.86 -1.06
N ARG A 22 9.73 7.25 -1.82
CA ARG A 22 11.09 7.59 -1.34
C ARG A 22 11.70 6.54 -0.42
N THR A 23 11.60 5.29 -0.83
CA THR A 23 12.03 4.10 -0.07
C THR A 23 12.77 3.12 -0.99
N SER A 24 13.04 1.90 -0.52
CA SER A 24 13.70 0.84 -1.26
C SER A 24 12.73 -0.26 -1.67
N ALA A 25 13.07 -1.02 -2.72
CA ALA A 25 12.28 -2.19 -3.10
C ALA A 25 12.24 -3.27 -2.00
N GLU A 26 13.27 -3.34 -1.16
CA GLU A 26 13.30 -4.25 0.01
C GLU A 26 12.28 -3.84 1.05
N GLU A 27 12.18 -2.53 1.33
CA GLU A 27 11.18 -1.99 2.24
C GLU A 27 9.77 -2.16 1.66
N ILE A 28 9.55 -1.96 0.35
CA ILE A 28 8.28 -2.29 -0.30
C ILE A 28 7.93 -3.77 -0.12
N ALA A 29 8.90 -4.68 -0.27
CA ALA A 29 8.66 -6.11 -0.07
C ALA A 29 8.15 -6.39 1.36
N MET A 30 8.81 -5.82 2.36
CA MET A 30 8.39 -5.96 3.76
C MET A 30 7.02 -5.34 4.01
N THR A 31 6.77 -4.14 3.48
CA THR A 31 5.48 -3.43 3.56
C THR A 31 4.31 -4.28 3.09
N VAL A 32 4.50 -5.07 2.02
CA VAL A 32 3.45 -5.93 1.47
C VAL A 32 3.50 -7.39 1.97
N GLY A 33 4.27 -7.65 3.04
CA GLY A 33 4.31 -8.94 3.73
C GLY A 33 5.12 -10.01 2.99
N LEU A 34 6.11 -9.61 2.20
CA LEU A 34 7.04 -10.49 1.50
C LEU A 34 8.44 -10.41 2.13
N SER A 35 9.29 -11.41 1.87
CA SER A 35 10.70 -11.33 2.26
C SER A 35 11.42 -10.23 1.48
N LYS A 36 12.48 -9.64 2.06
CA LYS A 36 13.29 -8.58 1.42
C LYS A 36 13.76 -8.95 0.00
N ASP A 37 14.04 -10.23 -0.24
CA ASP A 37 14.53 -10.74 -1.53
C ASP A 37 13.41 -11.14 -2.51
N ALA A 38 12.14 -11.00 -2.12
CA ALA A 38 11.00 -11.43 -2.93
C ALA A 38 10.87 -10.63 -4.23
N LEU A 39 11.33 -9.37 -4.24
CA LEU A 39 11.21 -8.47 -5.39
C LEU A 39 12.50 -8.35 -6.23
N GLN A 40 13.52 -9.18 -5.95
CA GLN A 40 14.80 -9.14 -6.67
C GLN A 40 14.74 -9.77 -8.08
N ARG A 41 13.88 -10.79 -8.28
CA ARG A 41 13.77 -11.50 -9.56
C ARG A 41 12.46 -11.15 -10.26
N ARG A 42 12.54 -10.83 -11.54
CA ARG A 42 11.37 -10.45 -12.37
C ARG A 42 10.27 -11.50 -12.31
N THR A 43 10.60 -12.79 -12.40
CA THR A 43 9.60 -13.88 -12.32
C THR A 43 8.83 -13.91 -10.99
N ARG A 44 9.45 -13.50 -9.87
CA ARG A 44 8.76 -13.40 -8.58
C ARG A 44 7.85 -12.18 -8.53
N VAL A 45 8.32 -11.04 -9.03
CA VAL A 45 7.52 -9.80 -9.15
C VAL A 45 6.25 -10.05 -9.96
N GLN A 46 6.35 -10.87 -11.01
CA GLN A 46 5.23 -11.20 -11.91
C GLN A 46 4.24 -12.23 -11.35
N SER A 47 4.54 -12.87 -10.21
CA SER A 47 3.61 -13.83 -9.63
C SER A 47 2.32 -13.16 -9.20
N ASP A 48 1.19 -13.86 -9.36
CA ASP A 48 -0.14 -13.34 -9.00
C ASP A 48 -0.21 -12.88 -7.55
N LYS A 49 0.41 -13.65 -6.64
CA LYS A 49 0.50 -13.29 -5.22
C LYS A 49 1.21 -11.94 -5.03
N THR A 50 2.36 -11.74 -5.67
CA THR A 50 3.10 -10.48 -5.54
C THR A 50 2.34 -9.31 -6.18
N GLN A 51 1.79 -9.49 -7.38
CA GLN A 51 1.01 -8.43 -8.04
C GLN A 51 -0.24 -8.05 -7.24
N ARG A 52 -0.93 -9.02 -6.63
CA ARG A 52 -2.05 -8.75 -5.72
C ARG A 52 -1.61 -7.93 -4.52
N ARG A 53 -0.51 -8.30 -3.86
CA ARG A 53 0.03 -7.59 -2.69
C ARG A 53 0.44 -6.15 -3.01
N LEU A 54 1.08 -5.92 -4.16
CA LEU A 54 1.43 -4.58 -4.64
C LEU A 54 0.18 -3.75 -4.98
N ARG A 55 -0.84 -4.38 -5.58
CA ARG A 55 -2.12 -3.74 -5.86
C ARG A 55 -2.83 -3.30 -4.58
N GLU A 56 -2.93 -4.18 -3.58
CA GLU A 56 -3.55 -3.88 -2.28
C GLU A 56 -2.88 -2.66 -1.61
N LEU A 57 -1.53 -2.57 -1.66
CA LEU A 57 -0.81 -1.38 -1.20
C LEU A 57 -1.21 -0.12 -1.97
N VAL A 58 -1.15 -0.16 -3.30
CA VAL A 58 -1.42 1.02 -4.13
C VAL A 58 -2.87 1.48 -4.02
N GLU A 59 -3.83 0.55 -3.88
CA GLU A 59 -5.25 0.87 -3.67
C GLU A 59 -5.47 1.64 -2.36
N VAL A 60 -4.90 1.17 -1.25
CA VAL A 60 -5.00 1.87 0.05
C VAL A 60 -4.35 3.25 -0.01
N LEU A 61 -3.14 3.35 -0.59
CA LEU A 61 -2.44 4.62 -0.71
C LEU A 61 -3.19 5.61 -1.60
N ASN A 62 -3.68 5.18 -2.76
CA ASN A 62 -4.47 6.02 -3.66
C ASN A 62 -5.73 6.55 -2.98
N LYS A 63 -6.38 5.73 -2.14
CA LYS A 63 -7.61 6.11 -1.47
C LYS A 63 -7.38 7.15 -0.37
N VAL A 64 -6.29 7.01 0.39
CA VAL A 64 -6.01 7.89 1.53
C VAL A 64 -5.21 9.13 1.16
N GLU A 65 -4.46 9.11 0.06
CA GLU A 65 -3.58 10.22 -0.35
C GLU A 65 -4.28 11.58 -0.49
N PRO A 66 -5.52 11.70 -0.99
CA PRO A 66 -6.22 12.98 -1.03
C PRO A 66 -6.35 13.69 0.32
N ARG A 67 -6.33 12.94 1.45
CA ARG A 67 -6.35 13.53 2.81
C ARG A 67 -5.03 14.19 3.20
N PHE A 68 -3.93 13.78 2.57
CA PHE A 68 -2.57 14.23 2.89
C PHE A 68 -1.94 15.09 1.79
N GLY A 69 -2.43 15.00 0.54
CA GLY A 69 -1.87 15.68 -0.63
C GLY A 69 -0.44 15.25 -0.97
N SER A 70 0.00 14.08 -0.48
CA SER A 70 1.36 13.58 -0.68
C SER A 70 1.42 12.06 -0.56
N GLU A 71 1.95 11.41 -1.60
CA GLU A 71 2.27 9.98 -1.64
C GLU A 71 3.10 9.52 -0.44
N LEU A 72 4.11 10.32 -0.07
CA LEU A 72 4.99 10.01 1.05
C LEU A 72 4.26 10.10 2.39
N MET A 73 3.37 11.09 2.56
CA MET A 73 2.60 11.24 3.79
C MET A 73 1.51 10.17 3.92
N ALA A 74 0.85 9.80 2.83
CA ALA A 74 -0.05 8.65 2.78
C ALA A 74 0.68 7.36 3.19
N TYR A 75 1.89 7.17 2.70
CA TYR A 75 2.73 6.03 3.05
C TYR A 75 3.20 6.06 4.51
N ALA A 76 3.54 7.23 5.04
CA ALA A 76 3.88 7.41 6.45
C ALA A 76 2.69 7.03 7.35
N TRP A 77 1.49 7.54 7.06
CA TRP A 77 0.27 7.16 7.77
C TRP A 77 0.03 5.65 7.73
N TYR A 78 0.13 5.06 6.53
CA TYR A 78 -0.10 3.63 6.31
C TYR A 78 0.75 2.73 7.23
N ARG A 79 2.00 3.14 7.50
CA ARG A 79 2.94 2.38 8.33
C ARG A 79 2.93 2.75 9.81
N SER A 80 2.54 3.98 10.18
CA SER A 80 2.76 4.51 11.53
C SER A 80 1.51 4.67 12.36
N GLU A 81 0.36 4.92 11.73
CA GLU A 81 -0.85 5.30 12.47
C GLU A 81 -1.75 4.09 12.73
N PRO A 82 -2.02 3.74 14.00
CA PRO A 82 -3.01 2.75 14.35
C PRO A 82 -4.41 3.15 13.89
N LEU A 83 -5.19 2.18 13.41
CA LEU A 83 -6.58 2.39 13.05
C LEU A 83 -7.49 2.14 14.27
N PRO A 84 -8.34 3.10 14.66
CA PRO A 84 -9.39 2.89 15.66
C PRO A 84 -10.23 1.65 15.33
N GLY A 85 -10.49 0.81 16.34
CA GLY A 85 -11.25 -0.43 16.17
C GLY A 85 -10.46 -1.65 15.67
N PHE A 86 -9.15 -1.52 15.44
CA PHE A 86 -8.28 -2.61 14.97
C PHE A 86 -7.19 -3.02 15.97
N ASP A 87 -7.47 -2.95 17.28
CA ASP A 87 -6.55 -3.36 18.35
C ASP A 87 -5.17 -2.67 18.31
N GLY A 88 -5.13 -1.40 17.90
CA GLY A 88 -3.88 -0.65 17.76
C GLY A 88 -3.05 -1.03 16.53
N ARG A 89 -3.59 -1.81 15.59
CA ARG A 89 -2.90 -2.16 14.35
C ARG A 89 -2.93 -1.04 13.32
N THR A 90 -1.84 -0.91 12.56
CA THR A 90 -1.74 0.01 11.43
C THR A 90 -2.36 -0.58 10.17
N ALA A 91 -2.63 0.26 9.17
CA ALA A 91 -3.09 -0.19 7.85
C ALA A 91 -2.11 -1.22 7.23
N MET A 92 -0.80 -0.99 7.37
CA MET A 92 0.24 -1.93 6.93
C MET A 92 0.08 -3.32 7.53
N GLN A 93 -0.10 -3.41 8.84
CA GLN A 93 -0.24 -4.70 9.53
C GLN A 93 -1.50 -5.43 9.06
N LEU A 94 -2.62 -4.72 8.88
CA LEU A 94 -3.87 -5.31 8.39
C LEU A 94 -3.75 -5.81 6.94
N VAL A 95 -3.11 -5.06 6.05
CA VAL A 95 -2.88 -5.49 4.66
C VAL A 95 -1.97 -6.73 4.63
N GLN A 96 -0.90 -6.75 5.43
CA GLN A 96 -0.03 -7.94 5.57
C GLN A 96 -0.83 -9.19 6.00
N GLU A 97 -1.79 -9.02 6.91
CA GLU A 97 -2.73 -10.07 7.35
C GLU A 97 -3.80 -10.45 6.29
N GLY A 98 -3.81 -9.81 5.11
CA GLY A 98 -4.80 -10.06 4.06
C GLY A 98 -6.13 -9.35 4.27
N LYS A 99 -6.17 -8.35 5.16
CA LYS A 99 -7.36 -7.56 5.51
C LYS A 99 -7.40 -6.21 4.81
N ALA A 100 -6.84 -6.10 3.60
CA ALA A 100 -6.82 -4.85 2.83
C ALA A 100 -8.22 -4.25 2.63
N GLN A 101 -9.22 -5.10 2.40
CA GLN A 101 -10.62 -4.68 2.26
C GLN A 101 -11.15 -3.95 3.51
N GLN A 102 -10.80 -4.41 4.72
CA GLN A 102 -11.23 -3.76 5.96
C GLN A 102 -10.59 -2.37 6.12
N VAL A 103 -9.35 -2.19 5.63
CA VAL A 103 -8.69 -0.88 5.61
C VAL A 103 -9.42 0.08 4.67
N LEU A 104 -9.80 -0.39 3.46
CA LEU A 104 -10.54 0.42 2.51
C LEU A 104 -11.91 0.83 3.05
N GLU A 105 -12.64 -0.10 3.65
CA GLU A 105 -13.94 0.14 4.31
C GLU A 105 -13.81 1.12 5.48
N TYR A 106 -12.77 1.00 6.29
CA TYR A 106 -12.47 1.97 7.34
C TYR A 106 -12.25 3.38 6.75
N ILE A 107 -11.46 3.49 5.68
CA ILE A 107 -11.22 4.77 5.00
C ILE A 107 -12.56 5.32 4.50
N ASP A 108 -13.39 4.52 3.83
CA ASP A 108 -14.72 4.94 3.36
C ASP A 108 -15.62 5.45 4.50
N ALA A 109 -15.67 4.73 5.62
CA ALA A 109 -16.47 5.14 6.77
C ALA A 109 -16.00 6.47 7.38
N VAL A 110 -14.68 6.67 7.46
CA VAL A 110 -14.11 7.95 7.91
C VAL A 110 -14.44 9.08 6.95
N ASP A 111 -14.33 8.88 5.63
CA ASP A 111 -14.69 9.91 4.65
C ASP A 111 -16.18 10.23 4.74
N ALA A 112 -17.05 9.22 4.81
CA ALA A 112 -18.49 9.43 4.95
C ALA A 112 -18.87 10.22 6.20
N GLY A 113 -18.17 10.00 7.34
CA GLY A 113 -18.37 10.76 8.57
C GLY A 113 -17.78 12.18 8.55
N VAL A 114 -16.79 12.45 7.71
CA VAL A 114 -16.22 13.80 7.50
C VAL A 114 -17.11 14.65 6.61
N PHE A 115 -17.88 14.04 5.70
CA PHE A 115 -18.83 14.71 4.81
C PHE A 115 -20.30 14.70 5.30
N ALA A 116 -20.57 14.20 6.50
CA ALA A 116 -21.91 14.16 7.11
C ALA A 116 -22.22 15.37 7.99
#